data_AF-A0A3D8SPR7-F1
#
_entry.id   AF-A0A3D8SPR7-F1
#
_cell.length_a   1.000
_cell.length_b   1.000
_cell.length_c   1.000
_cell.angle_alpha   90.00
_cell.angle_beta   90.00
_cell.angle_gamma   90.00
#
_symmetry.space_group_name_H-M   'P 1'
#
loop_
_entity.id
_entity.type
_entity.pdbx_description
1 polymer ?
#
loop_
_entity_poly.entity_id
_entity_poly.type
_entity_poly.pdbx_seq_one_letter_code
_entity_poly.pdbx_strand_id
1 'polypeptide(L)'
;MAPSKDENTVQDSHHNDGAEGKDAWKKKAPYLIHDKNSDFNAIYEGGCHCGKVKFQLSREKPLAAKYCHCTTQIYLPLSPNLGAPFQWATIFHKEDINFVRGHHDLGWYDSGEKSTRHKLPCKVSCAYCRSPIMDEGRNMILLFPTLLHFKSEEEKKRFAPTCHMFYNQRVVDIKDGLPKWTGMDGKSDLIEDSPPDVVRKRKREIEEEKEKEKNGDKDEDENEDNKARKK
;
A
#
# COMPACT_ATOMS: atom_id res chain seq x y z
N MET A 1 -32.10 15.56 -49.34
CA MET A 1 -30.69 15.11 -49.42
C MET A 1 -29.83 16.08 -48.62
N ALA A 2 -29.10 15.54 -47.64
CA ALA A 2 -27.93 16.08 -46.94
C ALA A 2 -28.06 17.33 -46.02
N PRO A 3 -27.24 17.42 -44.94
CA PRO A 3 -27.55 18.17 -43.72
C PRO A 3 -26.63 19.37 -43.43
N SER A 4 -27.05 20.11 -42.40
CA SER A 4 -26.49 21.30 -41.71
C SER A 4 -25.03 21.23 -41.26
N LYS A 5 -24.35 22.38 -41.24
CA LYS A 5 -23.12 22.63 -40.47
C LYS A 5 -23.13 24.03 -39.84
N ASP A 6 -23.37 24.07 -38.53
CA ASP A 6 -22.93 25.14 -37.64
C ASP A 6 -21.60 24.69 -37.03
N GLU A 7 -20.50 25.36 -37.35
CA GLU A 7 -19.19 25.19 -36.68
C GLU A 7 -18.92 26.44 -35.84
N ASN A 8 -19.32 26.39 -34.57
CA ASN A 8 -18.99 27.39 -33.56
C ASN A 8 -17.70 26.95 -32.85
N THR A 9 -16.59 27.62 -33.12
CA THR A 9 -15.27 27.29 -32.56
C THR A 9 -15.14 27.95 -31.19
N VAL A 10 -15.35 27.20 -30.12
CA VAL A 10 -15.03 27.64 -28.75
C VAL A 10 -13.57 27.32 -28.47
N GLN A 11 -12.76 28.38 -28.35
CA GLN A 11 -11.38 28.29 -27.87
C GLN A 11 -11.40 28.05 -26.36
N ASP A 12 -11.18 26.81 -25.93
CA ASP A 12 -10.92 26.50 -24.52
C ASP A 12 -9.46 26.82 -24.19
N SER A 13 -9.30 27.78 -23.29
CA SER A 13 -8.03 28.23 -22.74
C SER A 13 -7.45 27.17 -21.81
N HIS A 14 -6.60 26.31 -22.38
CA HIS A 14 -5.74 25.42 -21.62
C HIS A 14 -4.85 26.24 -20.66
N HIS A 15 -5.23 26.26 -19.39
CA HIS A 15 -4.36 26.69 -18.30
C HIS A 15 -3.17 25.72 -18.26
N ASN A 16 -2.02 26.34 -18.47
CA ASN A 16 -0.71 25.75 -18.70
C ASN A 16 -0.08 25.34 -17.35
N ASP A 17 -0.47 24.18 -16.83
CA ASP A 17 0.30 23.49 -15.78
C ASP A 17 1.18 22.42 -16.43
N GLY A 18 2.38 22.81 -16.85
CA GLY A 18 3.30 21.89 -17.49
C GLY A 18 4.76 22.33 -17.42
N ALA A 19 5.51 21.80 -16.44
CA ALA A 19 6.96 21.62 -16.55
C ALA A 19 7.59 20.65 -15.52
N GLU A 20 6.89 19.65 -14.98
CA GLU A 20 7.56 18.42 -14.51
C GLU A 20 7.10 17.26 -15.40
N GLY A 21 7.99 16.84 -16.30
CA GLY A 21 7.65 15.97 -17.43
C GLY A 21 7.01 14.64 -17.04
N LYS A 22 6.22 14.06 -17.96
CA LYS A 22 5.43 12.80 -17.84
C LYS A 22 6.18 11.57 -17.28
N ASP A 23 7.49 11.66 -17.10
CA ASP A 23 8.41 10.61 -16.66
C ASP A 23 9.21 10.96 -15.40
N ALA A 24 8.88 12.04 -14.68
CA ALA A 24 9.59 12.46 -13.47
C ALA A 24 9.64 11.37 -12.38
N TRP A 25 8.64 10.47 -12.36
CA TRP A 25 8.59 9.33 -11.44
C TRP A 25 9.72 8.31 -11.66
N LYS A 26 10.24 8.17 -12.89
CA LYS A 26 11.34 7.25 -13.22
C LYS A 26 12.65 7.61 -12.53
N LYS A 27 12.79 8.87 -12.09
CA LYS A 27 13.97 9.38 -11.40
C LYS A 27 13.86 9.32 -9.87
N LYS A 28 12.74 8.81 -9.34
CA LYS A 28 12.47 8.72 -7.91
C LYS A 28 12.41 7.24 -7.49
N ALA A 29 12.81 6.95 -6.26
CA ALA A 29 12.53 5.64 -5.67
C ALA A 29 11.00 5.39 -5.72
N PRO A 30 10.53 4.18 -6.05
CA PRO A 30 11.27 2.91 -6.20
C PRO A 30 11.85 2.62 -7.60
N TYR A 31 11.72 3.54 -8.56
CA TYR A 31 12.04 3.27 -9.98
C TYR A 31 13.41 3.78 -10.42
N LEU A 32 14.11 4.48 -9.52
CA LEU A 32 15.50 4.85 -9.73
C LEU A 32 16.33 3.57 -9.88
N ILE A 33 16.84 3.34 -11.08
CA ILE A 33 17.75 2.21 -11.33
C ILE A 33 19.07 2.56 -10.67
N HIS A 34 19.48 1.74 -9.70
CA HIS A 34 20.84 1.78 -9.21
C HIS A 34 21.76 1.07 -10.22
N ASP A 35 22.77 1.78 -10.73
CA ASP A 35 23.75 1.22 -11.68
C ASP A 35 24.45 -0.02 -11.08
N LYS A 36 25.02 -0.89 -11.93
CA LYS A 36 25.74 -2.11 -11.51
C LYS A 36 26.88 -1.89 -10.49
N ASN A 37 27.25 -0.64 -10.23
CA ASN A 37 28.30 -0.21 -9.30
C ASN A 37 27.75 0.44 -8.01
N SER A 38 26.44 0.35 -7.77
CA SER A 38 25.82 0.81 -6.53
C SER A 38 25.99 -0.24 -5.43
N ASP A 39 26.26 0.20 -4.20
CA ASP A 39 26.27 -0.62 -2.98
C ASP A 39 24.87 -1.13 -2.55
N PHE A 40 23.98 -1.43 -3.51
CA PHE A 40 22.68 -2.03 -3.20
C PHE A 40 22.88 -3.50 -2.83
N ASN A 41 22.84 -3.78 -1.52
CA ASN A 41 22.98 -5.13 -0.98
C ASN A 41 21.75 -5.99 -1.32
N ALA A 42 21.68 -6.57 -2.52
CA ALA A 42 20.56 -7.40 -2.96
C ALA A 42 20.50 -8.74 -2.20
N ILE A 43 19.51 -8.90 -1.33
CA ILE A 43 19.30 -10.10 -0.51
C ILE A 43 18.33 -11.06 -1.18
N TYR A 44 17.19 -10.54 -1.65
CA TYR A 44 16.17 -11.32 -2.34
C TYR A 44 15.99 -10.83 -3.77
N GLU A 45 15.64 -11.77 -4.65
CA GLU A 45 15.24 -11.47 -6.02
C GLU A 45 13.77 -11.82 -6.21
N GLY A 46 13.08 -11.05 -7.04
CA GLY A 46 11.71 -11.32 -7.43
C GLY A 46 11.41 -10.86 -8.86
N GLY A 47 10.23 -11.23 -9.36
CA GLY A 47 9.83 -10.84 -10.71
C GLY A 47 8.39 -11.18 -11.06
N CYS A 48 7.94 -10.69 -12.21
CA CYS A 48 6.65 -11.12 -12.77
C CYS A 48 6.70 -12.60 -13.15
N HIS A 49 5.53 -13.24 -13.26
CA HIS A 49 5.40 -14.58 -13.82
C HIS A 49 6.08 -14.72 -15.20
N CYS A 50 6.06 -13.66 -15.99
CA CYS A 50 6.66 -13.58 -17.32
C CYS A 50 8.19 -13.42 -17.38
N GLY A 51 8.84 -13.12 -16.25
CA GLY A 51 10.26 -12.76 -16.19
C GLY A 51 10.69 -11.44 -16.88
N LYS A 52 9.78 -10.69 -17.52
CA LYS A 52 10.09 -9.37 -18.13
C LYS A 52 10.44 -8.31 -17.10
N VAL A 53 9.72 -8.30 -15.97
CA VAL A 53 10.01 -7.44 -14.83
C VAL A 53 10.77 -8.26 -13.79
N LYS A 54 11.93 -7.76 -13.39
CA LYS A 54 12.77 -8.33 -12.33
C LYS A 54 13.21 -7.23 -11.37
N PHE A 55 13.17 -7.51 -10.09
CA PHE A 55 13.55 -6.59 -9.04
C PHE A 55 14.30 -7.32 -7.91
N GLN A 56 15.00 -6.54 -7.11
CA GLN A 56 15.79 -7.00 -5.98
C GLN A 56 15.35 -6.23 -4.73
N LEU A 57 15.49 -6.87 -3.57
CA LEU A 57 15.25 -6.26 -2.26
C LEU A 57 16.52 -6.24 -1.43
N SER A 58 16.76 -5.13 -0.73
CA SER A 58 17.94 -4.98 0.12
C SER A 58 17.74 -5.42 1.57
N ARG A 59 16.52 -5.80 1.94
CA ARG A 59 16.13 -5.98 3.34
C ARG A 59 15.75 -7.42 3.66
N GLU A 60 16.31 -7.96 4.75
CA GLU A 60 16.06 -9.35 5.17
C GLU A 60 14.63 -9.60 5.66
N LYS A 61 14.02 -8.58 6.29
CA LYS A 61 12.70 -8.63 6.91
C LYS A 61 11.87 -7.39 6.55
N PRO A 62 10.58 -7.55 6.17
CA PRO A 62 9.69 -6.41 5.95
C PRO A 62 9.46 -5.61 7.23
N LEU A 63 9.08 -4.34 7.08
CA LEU A 63 8.67 -3.50 8.22
C LEU A 63 7.43 -4.05 8.89
N ALA A 64 6.49 -4.52 8.07
CA ALA A 64 5.34 -5.29 8.51
C ALA A 64 4.88 -6.21 7.39
N ALA A 65 4.30 -7.34 7.76
CA ALA A 65 3.64 -8.26 6.84
C ALA A 65 2.21 -8.46 7.33
N LYS A 66 1.23 -8.28 6.45
CA LYS A 66 -0.20 -8.29 6.84
C LYS A 66 -1.03 -8.98 5.79
N TYR A 67 -2.12 -9.59 6.25
CA TYR A 67 -3.21 -10.00 5.38
C TYR A 67 -4.25 -8.89 5.26
N CYS A 68 -4.72 -8.61 4.06
CA CYS A 68 -5.72 -7.60 3.77
C CYS A 68 -6.92 -8.24 3.10
N HIS A 69 -8.11 -8.02 3.65
CA HIS A 69 -9.37 -8.60 3.17
C HIS A 69 -10.26 -7.58 2.45
N CYS A 70 -9.71 -6.43 2.05
CA CYS A 70 -10.47 -5.41 1.32
C CYS A 70 -11.11 -5.98 0.05
N THR A 71 -12.44 -5.91 -0.03
CA THR A 71 -13.24 -6.25 -1.21
C THR A 71 -12.79 -5.53 -2.47
N THR A 72 -12.41 -4.25 -2.37
CA THR A 72 -11.84 -3.48 -3.49
C THR A 72 -10.61 -4.18 -4.07
N GLN A 73 -9.81 -4.85 -3.25
CA GLN A 73 -8.66 -5.61 -3.73
C GLN A 73 -9.05 -7.00 -4.26
N ILE A 74 -10.23 -7.51 -3.99
CA ILE A 74 -10.71 -8.77 -4.60
C ILE A 74 -11.22 -8.51 -6.03
N TYR A 75 -11.88 -7.36 -6.27
CA TYR A 75 -12.55 -7.07 -7.55
C TYR A 75 -11.69 -6.35 -8.60
N LEU A 76 -10.51 -5.84 -8.25
CA LEU A 76 -9.70 -5.06 -9.19
C LEU A 76 -8.94 -5.97 -10.18
N PRO A 77 -8.98 -5.68 -11.50
CA PRO A 77 -8.39 -6.51 -12.55
C PRO A 77 -6.85 -6.57 -12.52
N LEU A 78 -6.22 -5.78 -11.66
CA LEU A 78 -4.77 -5.70 -11.46
C LEU A 78 -4.37 -6.07 -10.02
N SER A 79 -5.21 -6.83 -9.34
CA SER A 79 -4.94 -7.32 -7.99
C SER A 79 -4.32 -8.72 -8.01
N PRO A 80 -3.41 -9.06 -7.09
CA PRO A 80 -2.84 -10.42 -6.95
C PRO A 80 -3.86 -11.52 -6.71
N ASN A 81 -5.11 -11.16 -6.46
CA ASN A 81 -6.09 -12.02 -5.82
C ASN A 81 -7.30 -12.32 -6.70
N LEU A 82 -7.17 -12.38 -8.02
CA LEU A 82 -8.27 -12.90 -8.85
C LEU A 82 -8.54 -14.35 -8.41
N GLY A 83 -9.44 -14.54 -7.45
CA GLY A 83 -9.74 -15.82 -6.79
C GLY A 83 -9.07 -16.10 -5.44
N ALA A 84 -8.26 -15.21 -4.86
CA ALA A 84 -7.68 -15.43 -3.52
C ALA A 84 -8.53 -14.74 -2.42
N PRO A 85 -8.72 -15.37 -1.25
CA PRO A 85 -9.60 -14.85 -0.20
C PRO A 85 -9.07 -13.59 0.49
N PHE A 86 -7.77 -13.33 0.42
CA PHE A 86 -7.11 -12.16 1.00
C PHE A 86 -5.79 -11.88 0.28
N GLN A 87 -5.30 -10.64 0.41
CA GLN A 87 -3.98 -10.21 -0.08
C GLN A 87 -2.93 -10.39 1.01
N TRP A 88 -1.80 -11.00 0.68
CA TRP A 88 -0.60 -10.96 1.51
C TRP A 88 0.29 -9.80 1.07
N ALA A 89 0.43 -8.78 1.91
CA ALA A 89 1.21 -7.59 1.61
C ALA A 89 2.33 -7.39 2.62
N THR A 90 3.51 -7.03 2.12
CA THR A 90 4.71 -6.75 2.90
C THR A 90 5.15 -5.33 2.67
N ILE A 91 5.38 -4.60 3.76
CA ILE A 91 5.64 -3.16 3.74
C ILE A 91 7.15 -2.92 3.76
N PHE A 92 7.61 -2.11 2.81
CA PHE A 92 9.00 -1.67 2.67
C PHE A 92 9.07 -0.17 2.42
N HIS A 93 10.24 0.42 2.66
CA HIS A 93 10.52 1.76 2.15
C HIS A 93 10.69 1.74 0.63
N LYS A 94 10.58 2.90 -0.03
CA LYS A 94 10.72 2.97 -1.49
C LYS A 94 12.14 2.66 -1.93
N GLU A 95 13.11 2.90 -1.07
CA GLU A 95 14.54 2.71 -1.28
C GLU A 95 14.97 1.25 -1.08
N ASP A 96 14.12 0.40 -0.50
CA ASP A 96 14.45 -1.00 -0.23
C ASP A 96 14.31 -1.91 -1.47
N ILE A 97 13.78 -1.39 -2.57
CA ILE A 97 13.58 -2.12 -3.83
C ILE A 97 14.40 -1.51 -4.97
N ASN A 98 14.95 -2.37 -5.82
CA ASN A 98 15.66 -1.95 -7.03
C ASN A 98 15.15 -2.76 -8.23
N PHE A 99 14.71 -2.08 -9.29
CA PHE A 99 14.32 -2.77 -10.53
C PHE A 99 15.55 -3.06 -11.40
N VAL A 100 15.85 -4.33 -11.60
CA VAL A 100 16.95 -4.79 -12.47
C VAL A 100 16.54 -4.74 -13.95
N ARG A 101 15.28 -5.07 -14.25
CA ARG A 101 14.74 -5.10 -15.61
C ARG A 101 13.24 -4.83 -15.61
N GLY A 102 12.75 -4.19 -16.67
CA GLY A 102 11.30 -4.08 -16.95
C GLY A 102 10.59 -2.94 -16.24
N HIS A 103 11.31 -1.97 -15.68
CA HIS A 103 10.72 -0.74 -15.09
C HIS A 103 9.90 0.10 -16.10
N HIS A 104 10.16 -0.05 -17.40
CA HIS A 104 9.37 0.57 -18.48
C HIS A 104 8.12 -0.24 -18.86
N ASP A 105 8.08 -1.54 -18.54
CA ASP A 105 6.97 -2.45 -18.84
C ASP A 105 5.99 -2.56 -17.65
N LEU A 106 5.87 -1.48 -16.89
CA LEU A 106 4.96 -1.38 -15.75
C LEU A 106 3.66 -0.70 -16.18
N GLY A 107 2.55 -1.19 -15.63
CA GLY A 107 1.23 -0.59 -15.74
C GLY A 107 0.75 -0.13 -14.36
N TRP A 108 0.06 1.00 -14.34
CA TRP A 108 -0.48 1.59 -13.12
C TRP A 108 -1.99 1.59 -13.12
N TYR A 109 -2.55 1.58 -11.92
CA TYR A 109 -3.97 1.82 -11.70
C TYR A 109 -4.22 2.53 -10.38
N ASP A 110 -4.85 3.70 -10.47
CA ASP A 110 -5.40 4.41 -9.33
C ASP A 110 -6.89 4.08 -9.19
N SER A 111 -7.28 3.58 -8.01
CA SER A 111 -8.67 3.24 -7.71
C SER A 111 -9.55 4.46 -7.42
N GLY A 112 -8.95 5.59 -7.04
CA GLY A 112 -9.71 6.81 -6.73
C GLY A 112 -10.34 7.42 -7.98
N GLU A 113 -9.53 7.67 -9.00
CA GLU A 113 -9.95 8.25 -10.28
C GLU A 113 -10.24 7.19 -11.36
N LYS A 114 -10.03 5.90 -11.05
CA LYS A 114 -10.16 4.78 -12.00
C LYS A 114 -9.32 4.99 -13.25
N SER A 115 -8.09 5.47 -13.05
CA SER A 115 -7.18 5.93 -14.09
C SER A 115 -5.92 5.07 -14.15
N THR A 116 -5.34 4.93 -15.34
CA THR A 116 -4.05 4.24 -15.55
C THR A 116 -2.85 5.18 -15.48
N ARG A 117 -3.06 6.43 -15.07
CA ARG A 117 -1.98 7.40 -14.86
C ARG A 117 -1.21 7.06 -13.58
N HIS A 118 0.08 7.38 -13.57
CA HIS A 118 0.90 7.29 -12.36
C HIS A 118 0.50 8.40 -11.39
N LYS A 119 -0.45 8.09 -10.49
CA LYS A 119 -0.91 8.98 -9.42
C LYS A 119 -0.96 8.21 -8.11
N LEU A 120 -0.26 8.69 -7.10
CA LEU A 120 -0.16 8.00 -5.82
C LEU A 120 -1.41 8.23 -4.94
N PRO A 121 -1.89 7.21 -4.20
CA PRO A 121 -1.42 5.82 -4.22
C PRO A 121 -1.89 5.05 -5.47
N CYS A 122 -1.02 4.22 -6.06
CA CYS A 122 -1.38 3.43 -7.23
C CYS A 122 -0.95 1.98 -7.12
N LYS A 123 -1.63 1.11 -7.87
CA LYS A 123 -1.28 -0.31 -8.02
C LYS A 123 -0.34 -0.48 -9.19
N VAL A 124 0.72 -1.25 -9.00
CA VAL A 124 1.77 -1.50 -10.00
C VAL A 124 1.69 -2.95 -10.45
N SER A 125 1.64 -3.16 -11.76
CA SER A 125 1.55 -4.47 -12.38
C SER A 125 2.45 -4.55 -13.62
N CYS A 126 2.76 -5.76 -14.08
CA CYS A 126 3.42 -5.93 -15.37
C CYS A 126 2.46 -5.61 -16.51
N ALA A 127 2.83 -4.73 -17.43
CA ALA A 127 2.02 -4.37 -18.59
C ALA A 127 1.74 -5.56 -19.54
N TYR A 128 2.63 -6.57 -19.54
CA TYR A 128 2.53 -7.74 -20.41
C TYR A 128 1.65 -8.85 -19.82
N CYS A 129 2.06 -9.47 -18.71
CA CYS A 129 1.32 -10.60 -18.11
C CYS A 129 0.31 -10.19 -17.05
N ARG A 130 0.19 -8.89 -16.75
CA ARG A 130 -0.69 -8.35 -15.70
C ARG A 130 -0.40 -8.87 -14.30
N SER A 131 0.74 -9.55 -14.09
CA SER A 131 1.17 -9.95 -12.75
C SER A 131 1.29 -8.69 -11.90
N PRO A 132 0.56 -8.63 -10.78
CA PRO A 132 0.59 -7.50 -9.88
C PRO A 132 1.82 -7.61 -9.00
N ILE A 133 2.52 -6.49 -8.83
CA ILE A 133 3.86 -6.45 -8.22
C ILE A 133 3.78 -5.84 -6.83
N MET A 134 3.24 -4.64 -6.74
CA MET A 134 3.16 -3.88 -5.50
C MET A 134 2.09 -2.81 -5.56
N ASP A 135 1.64 -2.33 -4.40
CA ASP A 135 0.96 -1.03 -4.30
C ASP A 135 1.98 0.04 -3.90
N GLU A 136 2.10 1.11 -4.69
CA GLU A 136 2.95 2.24 -4.41
C GLU A 136 2.18 3.29 -3.60
N GLY A 137 2.57 3.47 -2.33
CA GLY A 137 2.09 4.54 -1.48
C GLY A 137 2.89 5.83 -1.66
N ARG A 138 2.65 6.80 -0.77
CA ARG A 138 3.40 8.06 -0.76
C ARG A 138 4.85 7.88 -0.33
N ASN A 139 5.07 7.15 0.77
CA ASN A 139 6.38 6.98 1.40
C ASN A 139 6.86 5.52 1.44
N MET A 140 5.98 4.57 1.15
CA MET A 140 6.21 3.14 1.33
C MET A 140 5.64 2.38 0.15
N ILE A 141 6.12 1.16 -0.03
CA ILE A 141 5.58 0.20 -1.00
C ILE A 141 5.00 -1.00 -0.24
N LEU A 142 3.91 -1.54 -0.76
CA LEU A 142 3.32 -2.80 -0.33
C LEU A 142 3.61 -3.84 -1.39
N LEU A 143 4.68 -4.59 -1.21
CA LEU A 143 5.11 -5.64 -2.12
C LEU A 143 4.39 -6.96 -1.83
N PHE A 144 4.10 -7.73 -2.88
CA PHE A 144 3.58 -9.09 -2.74
C PHE A 144 4.75 -10.10 -2.62
N PRO A 145 4.95 -10.71 -1.44
CA PRO A 145 6.09 -11.60 -1.21
C PRO A 145 6.00 -12.92 -1.99
N THR A 146 4.83 -13.24 -2.57
CA THR A 146 4.66 -14.38 -3.47
C THR A 146 5.48 -14.28 -4.76
N LEU A 147 5.96 -13.08 -5.10
CA LEU A 147 6.85 -12.85 -6.23
C LEU A 147 8.34 -13.01 -5.91
N LEU A 148 8.69 -13.21 -4.64
CA LEU A 148 10.07 -13.37 -4.19
C LEU A 148 10.51 -14.83 -4.30
N HIS A 149 11.76 -15.04 -4.67
CA HIS A 149 12.40 -16.33 -4.67
C HIS A 149 13.12 -16.56 -3.34
N PHE A 150 12.48 -17.28 -2.43
CA PHE A 150 13.08 -17.70 -1.17
C PHE A 150 13.95 -18.95 -1.38
N LYS A 151 15.14 -18.98 -0.78
CA LYS A 151 16.08 -20.12 -0.82
C LYS A 151 15.79 -21.14 0.28
N SER A 152 15.13 -20.72 1.36
CA SER A 152 14.81 -21.55 2.53
C SER A 152 13.42 -21.26 3.10
N GLU A 153 12.86 -22.20 3.86
CA GLU A 153 11.61 -21.96 4.59
C GLU A 153 11.82 -20.96 5.74
N GLU A 154 13.02 -20.89 6.30
CA GLU A 154 13.42 -19.89 7.30
C GLU A 154 13.32 -18.47 6.75
N GLU A 155 13.77 -18.26 5.51
CA GLU A 155 13.62 -16.97 4.81
C GLU A 155 12.15 -16.60 4.67
N LYS A 156 11.32 -17.53 4.20
CA LYS A 156 9.88 -17.30 4.03
C LYS A 156 9.18 -16.99 5.35
N LYS A 157 9.57 -17.64 6.45
CA LYS A 157 9.05 -17.35 7.81
C LYS A 157 9.32 -15.92 8.25
N ARG A 158 10.39 -15.25 7.79
CA ARG A 158 10.65 -13.84 8.10
C ARG A 158 9.58 -12.89 7.54
N PHE A 159 8.85 -13.32 6.52
CA PHE A 159 7.77 -12.56 5.88
C PHE A 159 6.39 -12.95 6.43
N ALA A 160 6.33 -13.84 7.42
CA ALA A 160 5.08 -14.31 8.00
C ALA A 160 4.23 -13.10 8.47
N PRO A 161 2.95 -13.07 8.10
CA PRO A 161 2.07 -11.98 8.46
C PRO A 161 1.78 -11.97 9.95
N THR A 162 1.58 -10.78 10.48
CA THR A 162 1.38 -10.57 11.91
C THR A 162 -0.07 -10.31 12.29
N CYS A 163 -0.92 -9.92 11.32
CA CYS A 163 -2.34 -9.63 11.55
C CYS A 163 -3.15 -9.65 10.23
N HIS A 164 -4.47 -9.63 10.38
CA HIS A 164 -5.41 -9.35 9.29
C HIS A 164 -6.03 -7.97 9.44
N MET A 165 -6.10 -7.22 8.36
CA MET A 165 -6.81 -5.95 8.24
C MET A 165 -8.08 -6.11 7.42
N PHE A 166 -9.09 -5.29 7.71
CA PHE A 166 -10.39 -5.28 7.01
C PHE A 166 -11.11 -6.63 7.03
N TYR A 167 -10.96 -7.40 8.11
CA TYR A 167 -11.43 -8.79 8.20
C TYR A 167 -12.97 -8.91 8.21
N ASN A 168 -13.70 -7.81 8.43
CA ASN A 168 -15.15 -7.75 8.23
C ASN A 168 -15.57 -8.00 6.77
N GLN A 169 -14.67 -7.78 5.81
CA GLN A 169 -14.89 -7.97 4.38
C GLN A 169 -14.43 -9.34 3.86
N ARG A 170 -14.05 -10.26 4.75
CA ARG A 170 -13.58 -11.59 4.38
C ARG A 170 -14.64 -12.39 3.61
N VAL A 171 -14.17 -13.23 2.70
CA VAL A 171 -15.02 -14.20 1.99
C VAL A 171 -14.99 -15.60 2.60
N VAL A 172 -14.00 -15.88 3.45
CA VAL A 172 -13.84 -17.13 4.19
C VAL A 172 -13.30 -16.84 5.59
N ASP A 173 -13.68 -17.66 6.57
CA ASP A 173 -13.12 -17.60 7.92
C ASP A 173 -11.73 -18.26 7.96
N ILE A 174 -10.74 -17.55 8.50
CA ILE A 174 -9.35 -18.01 8.65
C ILE A 174 -9.07 -18.23 10.13
N LYS A 175 -8.79 -19.47 10.54
CA LYS A 175 -8.50 -19.85 11.94
C LYS A 175 -7.00 -20.02 12.18
N ASP A 176 -6.25 -18.93 12.12
CA ASP A 176 -4.79 -18.93 12.24
C ASP A 176 -4.25 -18.37 13.56
N GLY A 177 -5.14 -17.90 14.45
CA GLY A 177 -4.74 -17.32 15.73
C GLY A 177 -4.00 -15.99 15.58
N LEU A 178 -4.11 -15.31 14.44
CA LEU A 178 -3.58 -13.95 14.29
C LEU A 178 -4.62 -12.89 14.68
N PRO A 179 -4.20 -11.71 15.16
CA PRO A 179 -5.10 -10.59 15.40
C PRO A 179 -5.86 -10.19 14.14
N LYS A 180 -7.19 -10.00 14.26
CA LYS A 180 -8.10 -9.68 13.16
C LYS A 180 -8.75 -8.32 13.42
N TRP A 181 -8.41 -7.35 12.59
CA TRP A 181 -8.88 -5.97 12.69
C TRP A 181 -10.06 -5.72 11.76
N THR A 182 -11.05 -4.94 12.22
CA THR A 182 -12.19 -4.51 11.39
C THR A 182 -11.77 -3.54 10.28
N GLY A 183 -10.67 -2.82 10.46
CA GLY A 183 -10.12 -1.88 9.49
C GLY A 183 -8.59 -1.89 9.51
N MET A 184 -7.99 -0.72 9.74
CA MET A 184 -6.53 -0.57 9.84
C MET A 184 -6.00 -1.09 11.18
N ASP A 185 -4.88 -1.79 11.12
CA ASP A 185 -4.11 -2.25 12.28
C ASP A 185 -3.78 -1.09 13.24
N GLY A 186 -4.03 -1.29 14.54
CA GLY A 186 -3.79 -0.31 15.60
C GLY A 186 -4.79 0.85 15.66
N LYS A 187 -5.68 1.01 14.68
CA LYS A 187 -6.66 2.13 14.62
C LYS A 187 -8.12 1.69 14.67
N SER A 188 -8.37 0.39 14.52
CA SER A 188 -9.72 -0.16 14.44
C SER A 188 -9.97 -1.17 15.55
N ASP A 189 -11.18 -1.68 15.64
CA ASP A 189 -11.52 -2.68 16.65
C ASP A 189 -10.99 -4.06 16.26
N LEU A 190 -10.59 -4.84 17.27
CA LEU A 190 -10.30 -6.27 17.11
C LEU A 190 -11.59 -7.07 17.10
N ILE A 191 -11.64 -8.07 16.24
CA ILE A 191 -12.74 -9.01 16.13
C ILE A 191 -12.57 -10.14 17.15
N GLU A 192 -13.68 -10.66 17.67
CA GLU A 192 -13.74 -11.67 18.74
C GLU A 192 -12.94 -12.95 18.44
N ASP A 193 -12.78 -13.32 17.17
CA ASP A 193 -11.96 -14.46 16.69
C ASP A 193 -10.44 -14.19 16.75
N SER A 194 -10.02 -13.06 17.33
CA SER A 194 -8.61 -12.75 17.62
C SER A 194 -8.17 -13.42 18.93
N PRO A 195 -6.86 -13.67 19.13
CA PRO A 195 -6.35 -14.21 20.39
C PRO A 195 -6.82 -13.41 21.61
N PRO A 196 -7.38 -14.06 22.65
CA PRO A 196 -7.96 -13.36 23.81
C PRO A 196 -6.99 -12.39 24.50
N ASP A 197 -5.72 -12.75 24.57
CA ASP A 197 -4.68 -11.92 25.19
C ASP A 197 -4.45 -10.61 24.42
N VAL A 198 -4.49 -10.66 23.09
CA VAL A 198 -4.33 -9.48 22.23
C VAL A 198 -5.57 -8.58 22.32
N VAL A 199 -6.75 -9.18 22.36
CA VAL A 199 -8.02 -8.44 22.57
C VAL A 199 -7.99 -7.72 23.93
N ARG A 200 -7.58 -8.40 24.99
CA ARG A 200 -7.47 -7.80 26.33
C ARG A 200 -6.43 -6.68 26.36
N LYS A 201 -5.29 -6.86 25.69
CA LYS A 201 -4.26 -5.82 25.59
C LYS A 201 -4.78 -4.58 24.87
N ARG A 202 -5.42 -4.74 23.71
CA ARG A 202 -5.95 -3.59 22.95
C ARG A 202 -7.06 -2.86 23.70
N LYS A 203 -7.92 -3.58 24.44
CA LYS A 203 -8.92 -2.95 25.31
C LYS A 203 -8.28 -2.01 26.34
N ARG A 204 -7.19 -2.44 26.99
CA ARG A 204 -6.42 -1.59 27.92
C ARG A 204 -5.80 -0.38 27.23
N GLU A 205 -5.19 -0.57 26.06
CA GLU A 205 -4.62 0.53 25.26
C GLU A 205 -5.69 1.57 24.89
N ILE A 206 -6.89 1.14 24.50
CA ILE A 206 -8.02 2.04 24.17
C ILE A 206 -8.50 2.79 25.42
N GLU A 207 -8.54 2.14 26.57
CA GLU A 207 -8.88 2.79 27.85
C GLU A 207 -7.85 3.87 28.20
N GLU A 208 -6.55 3.57 28.08
CA GLU A 208 -5.47 4.52 28.30
C GLU A 208 -5.47 5.68 27.28
N GLU A 209 -5.76 5.41 26.00
CA GLU A 209 -5.92 6.43 24.95
C GLU A 209 -7.06 7.40 25.30
N LYS A 210 -8.23 6.87 25.73
CA LYS A 210 -9.38 7.68 26.15
C LYS A 210 -9.12 8.49 27.42
N GLU A 211 -8.35 7.94 28.36
CA GLU A 211 -7.95 8.68 29.57
C GLU A 211 -7.00 9.82 29.24
N LYS A 212 -6.07 9.61 28.31
CA LYS A 212 -5.16 10.67 27.82
C LYS A 212 -5.91 11.76 27.07
N GLU A 213 -6.85 11.42 26.20
CA GLU A 213 -7.70 12.39 25.50
C GLU A 213 -8.53 13.23 26.49
N LYS A 214 -9.15 12.58 27.49
CA LYS A 214 -9.91 13.29 28.54
C LYS A 214 -9.07 14.19 29.43
N ASN A 215 -7.80 13.87 29.64
CA ASN A 215 -6.90 14.70 30.43
C ASN A 215 -6.31 15.85 29.59
N GLY A 216 -6.03 15.62 28.30
CA GLY A 216 -5.60 16.66 27.37
C GLY A 216 -6.67 17.74 27.13
N ASP A 217 -7.95 17.35 26.97
CA ASP A 217 -9.06 18.31 26.84
C ASP A 217 -9.22 19.18 28.09
N LYS A 218 -9.01 18.61 29.28
CA LYS A 218 -9.06 19.36 30.55
C LYS A 218 -7.90 20.34 30.69
N ASP A 219 -6.71 19.97 30.24
CA ASP A 219 -5.53 20.84 30.27
C ASP A 219 -5.63 21.99 29.25
N GLU A 220 -6.35 21.79 28.14
CA GLU A 220 -6.67 22.84 27.15
C GLU A 220 -7.78 23.78 27.63
N ASP A 221 -8.87 23.24 28.19
CA ASP A 221 -9.96 24.01 28.80
C ASP A 221 -9.46 24.88 29.97
N GLU A 222 -8.61 24.34 30.86
CA GLU A 222 -8.02 25.11 31.97
C GLU A 222 -7.05 26.21 31.49
N ASN A 223 -6.39 26.03 30.35
CA ASN A 223 -5.52 27.04 29.75
C ASN A 223 -6.29 28.15 29.05
N GLU A 224 -7.40 27.84 28.36
CA GLU A 224 -8.26 28.86 27.74
C GLU A 224 -8.98 29.70 28.80
N ASP A 225 -9.52 29.09 29.86
CA ASP A 225 -10.18 29.81 30.96
C ASP A 225 -9.22 30.75 31.71
N ASN A 226 -7.96 30.32 31.91
CA ASN A 226 -6.93 31.16 32.51
C ASN A 226 -6.48 32.32 31.60
N LYS A 227 -6.59 32.16 30.28
CA LYS A 227 -6.27 33.21 29.29
C LYS A 227 -7.42 34.20 29.13
N ALA A 228 -8.66 33.75 29.27
CA ALA A 228 -9.86 34.59 29.28
C ALA A 228 -9.95 35.47 30.53
N ARG A 229 -9.53 34.98 31.70
CA ARG A 229 -9.49 35.74 32.96
C ARG A 229 -8.37 36.79 33.07
N LYS A 230 -7.43 36.84 32.12
CA LYS A 230 -6.30 37.79 32.10
C LYS A 230 -6.45 38.94 31.08
N LYS A 231 -7.61 39.08 30.43
CA LYS A 231 -8.01 40.25 29.63
C LYS A 231 -9.06 41.07 30.36
#